data_AF-A0A818B509-F1
#
_entry.id   AF-A0A818B509-F1
#
_cell.length_a   1.000
_cell.length_b   1.000
_cell.length_c   1.000
_cell.angle_alpha   90.00
_cell.angle_beta   90.00
_cell.angle_gamma   90.00
#
_symmetry.space_group_name_H-M   'P 1'
#
loop_
_entity.id
_entity.type
_entity.pdbx_description
1 polymer ?
#
loop_
_entity_poly.entity_id
_entity_poly.type
_entity_poly.pdbx_seq_one_letter_code
_entity_poly.pdbx_strand_id
1 'polypeptide(L)'
;MNQDGPCTSSDLDNMQRFLEFYHKTLLILDDQSAGEEDEIKKLNDRQEALKSQINQHGATAEVNRRKTCREMTITVHVADGQIDVALEVSYLIGNCSWTASYDVRVSSVEANRQRTQLTYYGIIVNRSQENWHDANFSLSTATPSLGGTPPKLSTLKIDYYKPSPPTYHRPTRQSQAVVMDRGESLDAIELQCASLYSKRSKGAFRSFRGKSSLNYDPTIEENNEAAETQVNVLTSTTEASMSSTSFVIPRRSTIDSDGKPHKVTIGVLDLTSTFTYTVVPKLSLHAFLKASTINTSDKQLLAGPVSVFMDNNFITHSSIENVCIGDTFDLPLGTDASVKVEYKPVKKMVDKQGFISKVHHETIRHETHIVNTKATETTVFVYEQIPLSSDEKIKVKLITPDIRQKELARNCTVTMNDKNNLEWKCVLQSHGEYRFPLEYLMEWPVE
;
A
#
# COMPACT_ATOMS: atom_id res chain seq x y z
N MET A 1 14.63 37.81 -36.37
CA MET A 1 16.08 38.10 -36.43
C MET A 1 16.74 36.87 -35.83
N ASN A 2 17.11 35.91 -36.68
CA ASN A 2 17.69 34.64 -36.29
C ASN A 2 19.09 34.89 -35.73
N GLN A 3 19.34 34.47 -34.50
CA GLN A 3 20.69 34.39 -33.94
C GLN A 3 21.15 32.93 -34.04
N ASP A 4 21.36 32.45 -35.26
CA ASP A 4 22.17 31.25 -35.50
C ASP A 4 23.63 31.73 -35.57
N GLY A 5 24.29 31.80 -34.42
CA GLY A 5 25.74 31.95 -34.38
C GLY A 5 26.41 30.73 -35.03
N PRO A 6 27.51 30.89 -35.78
CA PRO A 6 28.18 29.76 -36.40
C PRO A 6 28.69 28.82 -35.30
N CYS A 7 28.30 27.54 -35.37
CA CYS A 7 28.83 26.50 -34.48
C CYS A 7 30.35 26.48 -34.61
N THR A 8 31.04 26.93 -33.56
CA THR A 8 32.50 27.06 -33.59
C THR A 8 33.13 25.70 -33.31
N SER A 9 34.36 25.47 -33.76
CA SER A 9 35.07 24.21 -33.46
C SER A 9 35.22 23.96 -31.95
N SER A 10 35.17 25.01 -31.12
CA SER A 10 35.15 24.85 -29.66
C SER A 10 33.82 24.35 -29.11
N ASP A 11 32.69 24.62 -29.78
CA ASP A 11 31.38 24.11 -29.35
C ASP A 11 31.28 22.60 -29.58
N LEU A 12 31.84 22.12 -30.70
CA LEU A 12 31.97 20.69 -30.98
C LEU A 12 32.91 19.98 -29.99
N ASP A 13 34.04 20.60 -29.66
CA ASP A 13 34.99 20.05 -28.68
C ASP A 13 34.40 20.02 -27.26
N ASN A 14 33.61 21.04 -26.88
CA ASN A 14 32.87 21.07 -25.62
C ASN A 14 31.78 19.99 -25.56
N MET A 15 31.06 19.78 -26.66
CA MET A 15 30.05 18.73 -26.76
C MET A 15 30.68 17.33 -26.70
N GLN A 16 31.85 17.14 -27.31
CA GLN A 16 32.60 15.88 -27.24
C GLN A 16 33.04 15.59 -25.81
N ARG A 17 33.61 16.57 -25.09
CA ARG A 17 33.97 16.43 -23.66
C ARG A 17 32.76 16.17 -22.78
N PHE A 18 31.62 16.79 -23.08
CA PHE A 18 30.37 16.55 -22.35
C PHE A 18 29.86 15.11 -22.56
N LEU A 19 29.89 14.61 -23.81
CA LEU A 19 29.49 13.24 -24.13
C LEU A 19 30.44 12.21 -23.50
N GLU A 20 31.75 12.46 -23.49
CA GLU A 20 32.72 11.62 -22.79
C GLU A 20 32.50 11.60 -21.27
N PHE A 21 32.24 12.77 -20.66
CA PHE A 21 31.89 12.86 -19.25
C PHE A 21 30.60 12.08 -18.93
N TYR A 22 29.56 12.25 -19.76
CA TYR A 22 28.29 11.56 -19.60
C TYR A 22 28.44 10.03 -19.74
N HIS A 23 29.19 9.57 -20.75
CA HIS A 23 29.49 8.16 -20.94
C HIS A 23 30.25 7.58 -19.74
N LYS A 24 31.27 8.29 -19.24
CA LYS A 24 32.02 7.88 -18.05
C LYS A 24 31.14 7.83 -16.80
N THR A 25 30.20 8.77 -16.66
CA THR A 25 29.27 8.81 -15.52
C THR A 25 28.26 7.67 -15.59
N LEU A 26 27.75 7.34 -16.78
CA LEU A 26 26.89 6.18 -16.99
C LEU A 26 27.57 4.87 -16.60
N LEU A 27 28.84 4.69 -16.98
CA LEU A 27 29.60 3.48 -16.60
C LEU A 27 29.79 3.36 -15.09
N ILE A 28 30.01 4.47 -14.39
CA ILE A 28 30.13 4.48 -12.91
C ILE A 28 28.79 4.12 -12.27
N LEU A 29 27.67 4.66 -12.80
CA LEU A 29 26.34 4.37 -12.29
C LEU A 29 25.94 2.90 -12.52
N ASP A 30 26.32 2.32 -13.65
CA ASP A 30 26.06 0.91 -13.97
C ASP A 30 26.84 -0.03 -13.03
N ASP A 31 28.12 0.28 -12.77
CA ASP A 31 28.95 -0.44 -11.80
C ASP A 31 28.40 -0.32 -10.36
N GLN A 32 27.91 0.87 -9.98
CA GLN A 32 27.23 1.07 -8.70
C GLN A 32 25.93 0.28 -8.60
N SER A 33 25.10 0.28 -9.65
CA SER A 33 23.85 -0.49 -9.71
C SER A 33 24.12 -1.99 -9.56
N ALA A 34 25.11 -2.51 -10.28
CA ALA A 34 25.52 -3.91 -10.16
C ALA A 34 26.02 -4.25 -8.74
N GLY A 35 26.79 -3.35 -8.11
CA GLY A 35 27.24 -3.52 -6.73
C GLY A 35 26.10 -3.54 -5.71
N GLU A 36 25.07 -2.70 -5.90
CA GLU A 36 23.87 -2.70 -5.06
C GLU A 36 23.03 -3.97 -5.25
N GLU A 37 22.89 -4.48 -6.47
CA GLU A 37 22.21 -5.75 -6.75
C GLU A 37 22.90 -6.94 -6.06
N ASP A 38 24.23 -6.97 -6.08
CA ASP A 38 25.02 -7.99 -5.40
C ASP A 38 24.86 -7.94 -3.87
N GLU A 39 24.81 -6.74 -3.28
CA GLU A 39 24.52 -6.58 -1.85
C GLU A 39 23.08 -6.99 -1.50
N ILE A 40 22.10 -6.67 -2.35
CA ILE A 40 20.71 -7.14 -2.18
C ILE A 40 20.68 -8.67 -2.17
N LYS A 41 21.41 -9.31 -3.09
CA LYS A 41 21.50 -10.77 -3.16
C LYS A 41 22.11 -11.36 -1.89
N LYS A 42 23.26 -10.85 -1.43
CA LYS A 42 23.90 -11.30 -0.17
C LYS A 42 22.99 -11.12 1.04
N LEU A 43 22.24 -10.02 1.11
CA LEU A 43 21.30 -9.77 2.20
C LEU A 43 20.12 -10.74 2.15
N ASN A 44 19.61 -11.10 0.97
CA ASN A 44 18.55 -12.10 0.82
C ASN A 44 19.04 -13.50 1.23
N ASP A 45 20.23 -13.91 0.77
CA ASP A 45 20.84 -15.19 1.16
C ASP A 45 21.04 -15.26 2.68
N ARG A 46 21.47 -14.15 3.29
CA ARG A 46 21.61 -14.04 4.74
C ARG A 46 20.26 -14.11 5.46
N GLN A 47 19.21 -13.50 4.90
CA GLN A 47 17.85 -13.63 5.45
C GLN A 47 17.34 -15.07 5.38
N GLU A 48 17.56 -15.78 4.28
CA GLU A 48 17.18 -17.19 4.15
C GLU A 48 17.97 -18.08 5.12
N ALA A 49 19.29 -17.85 5.24
CA ALA A 49 20.12 -18.55 6.21
C ALA A 49 19.64 -18.30 7.65
N LEU A 50 19.34 -17.06 8.03
CA LEU A 50 18.80 -16.71 9.33
C LEU A 50 17.40 -17.32 9.56
N LYS A 51 16.52 -17.32 8.55
CA LYS A 51 15.22 -18.00 8.63
C LYS A 51 15.39 -19.50 8.84
N SER A 52 16.33 -20.13 8.13
CA SER A 52 16.65 -21.55 8.30
C SER A 52 17.19 -21.85 9.69
N GLN A 53 18.10 -21.01 10.21
CA GLN A 53 18.58 -21.09 11.60
C GLN A 53 17.46 -20.90 12.62
N ILE A 54 16.55 -19.93 12.42
CA ILE A 54 15.37 -19.74 13.26
C ILE A 54 14.46 -20.96 13.22
N ASN A 55 14.28 -21.59 12.06
CA ASN A 55 13.48 -22.81 11.93
C ASN A 55 14.16 -24.01 12.60
N GLN A 56 15.49 -24.15 12.50
CA GLN A 56 16.26 -25.19 13.20
C GLN A 56 16.23 -24.97 14.72
N HIS A 57 16.36 -23.73 15.19
CA HIS A 57 16.23 -23.36 16.60
C HIS A 57 14.77 -23.45 17.10
N GLY A 58 13.79 -23.20 16.23
CA GLY A 58 12.37 -23.37 16.48
C GLY A 58 11.99 -24.84 16.63
N ALA A 59 12.52 -25.71 15.77
CA ALA A 59 12.36 -27.17 15.84
C ALA A 59 13.05 -27.79 17.07
N THR A 60 14.20 -27.23 17.51
CA THR A 60 14.84 -27.65 18.77
C THR A 60 14.15 -27.04 20.01
N ALA A 61 13.46 -25.90 19.89
CA ALA A 61 12.62 -25.34 20.93
C ALA A 61 11.27 -26.06 21.08
N GLU A 62 10.76 -26.75 20.06
CA GLU A 62 9.59 -27.63 20.17
C GLU A 62 9.81 -28.81 21.14
N VAL A 63 11.06 -29.28 21.27
CA VAL A 63 11.41 -30.38 22.18
C VAL A 63 11.50 -29.92 23.65
N ASN A 64 11.77 -28.63 23.91
CA ASN A 64 12.03 -28.10 25.26
C ASN A 64 11.05 -27.03 25.76
N ARG A 65 10.05 -26.61 24.98
CA ARG A 65 8.92 -25.87 25.53
C ARG A 65 8.06 -26.84 26.33
N ARG A 66 7.99 -26.65 27.65
CA ARG A 66 6.90 -27.20 28.47
C ARG A 66 5.59 -26.87 27.75
N LYS A 67 4.99 -27.86 27.07
CA LYS A 67 3.62 -27.75 26.56
C LYS A 67 2.76 -27.48 27.78
N THR A 68 2.40 -26.23 28.02
CA THR A 68 1.42 -25.89 29.03
C THR A 68 0.08 -26.39 28.52
N CYS A 69 -0.24 -27.64 28.82
CA CYS A 69 -1.55 -28.20 28.57
C CYS A 69 -2.51 -27.53 29.57
N ARG A 70 -3.52 -26.84 29.07
CA ARG A 70 -4.65 -26.41 29.90
C ARG A 70 -5.69 -27.51 29.81
N GLU A 71 -5.83 -28.29 30.88
CA GLU A 71 -6.87 -29.32 30.98
C GLU A 71 -8.10 -28.71 31.63
N MET A 72 -9.27 -28.91 31.02
CA MET A 72 -10.56 -28.54 31.60
C MET A 72 -11.45 -29.79 31.65
N THR A 73 -11.79 -30.23 32.86
CA THR A 73 -12.68 -31.37 33.09
C THR A 73 -14.11 -30.88 33.25
N ILE A 74 -15.02 -31.33 32.39
CA ILE A 74 -16.45 -31.04 32.49
C ILE A 74 -17.15 -32.31 32.98
N THR A 75 -17.62 -32.30 34.23
CA THR A 75 -18.36 -33.42 34.81
C THR A 75 -19.86 -33.19 34.63
N VAL A 76 -20.53 -34.10 33.92
CA VAL A 76 -21.98 -34.07 33.72
C VAL A 76 -22.63 -35.17 34.56
N HIS A 77 -23.50 -34.79 35.50
CA HIS A 77 -24.30 -35.73 36.28
C HIS A 77 -25.66 -35.91 35.62
N VAL A 78 -25.98 -37.14 35.20
CA VAL A 78 -27.27 -37.50 34.60
C VAL A 78 -28.00 -38.46 35.55
N ALA A 79 -29.30 -38.28 35.74
CA ALA A 79 -30.14 -39.18 36.54
C ALA A 79 -30.27 -40.57 35.86
N ASP A 80 -30.62 -41.60 36.63
CA ASP A 80 -30.78 -42.97 36.11
C ASP A 80 -31.76 -43.01 34.92
N GLY A 81 -31.21 -43.32 33.74
CA GLY A 81 -31.93 -43.41 32.46
C GLY A 81 -31.00 -43.20 31.27
N GLN A 82 -31.38 -43.73 30.09
CA GLN A 82 -30.72 -43.36 28.82
C GLN A 82 -31.23 -41.99 28.39
N ILE A 83 -30.41 -40.96 28.60
CA ILE A 83 -30.69 -39.60 28.16
C ILE A 83 -29.54 -39.16 27.25
N ASP A 84 -29.87 -38.76 26.02
CA ASP A 84 -28.90 -38.15 25.12
C ASP A 84 -28.57 -36.74 25.61
N VAL A 85 -27.29 -36.49 25.91
CA VAL A 85 -26.81 -35.17 26.35
C VAL A 85 -25.94 -34.55 25.26
N ALA A 86 -26.36 -33.39 24.74
CA ALA A 86 -25.56 -32.57 23.86
C ALA A 86 -24.73 -31.57 24.70
N LEU A 87 -23.40 -31.63 24.57
CA LEU A 87 -22.48 -30.70 25.24
C LEU A 87 -21.89 -29.73 24.21
N GLU A 88 -22.02 -28.44 24.46
CA GLU A 88 -21.37 -27.38 23.70
C GLU A 88 -20.30 -26.70 24.56
N VAL A 89 -19.07 -26.59 24.04
CA VAL A 89 -17.94 -25.94 24.72
C VAL A 89 -17.47 -24.75 23.90
N SER A 90 -17.51 -23.56 24.49
CA SER A 90 -17.05 -22.32 23.85
C SER A 90 -15.90 -21.72 24.66
N TYR A 91 -14.80 -21.40 23.98
CA TYR A 91 -13.63 -20.77 24.61
C TYR A 91 -12.93 -19.82 23.64
N LEU A 92 -12.07 -18.96 24.19
CA LEU A 92 -11.25 -18.02 23.41
C LEU A 92 -9.80 -18.50 23.38
N ILE A 93 -9.25 -18.56 22.16
CA ILE A 93 -7.84 -18.86 21.92
C ILE A 93 -7.16 -17.69 21.21
N GLY A 94 -5.91 -17.42 21.59
CA GLY A 94 -5.09 -16.35 21.03
C GLY A 94 -4.18 -16.82 19.91
N ASN A 95 -3.34 -15.90 19.41
CA ASN A 95 -2.31 -16.17 18.40
C ASN A 95 -2.83 -16.65 17.04
N CYS A 96 -4.07 -16.31 16.71
CA CYS A 96 -4.64 -16.49 15.38
C CYS A 96 -5.00 -15.13 14.80
N SER A 97 -4.86 -14.99 13.50
CA SER A 97 -5.21 -13.77 12.79
C SER A 97 -5.67 -14.09 11.37
N TRP A 98 -6.38 -13.17 10.75
CA TRP A 98 -6.68 -13.26 9.34
C TRP A 98 -6.58 -11.89 8.66
N THR A 99 -6.34 -11.89 7.35
CA THR A 99 -6.34 -10.69 6.50
C THR A 99 -7.11 -10.93 5.20
N ALA A 100 -7.66 -9.87 4.62
CA ALA A 100 -8.30 -9.91 3.30
C ALA A 100 -7.25 -9.98 2.18
N SER A 101 -7.56 -10.69 1.10
CA SER A 101 -6.75 -10.72 -0.13
C SER A 101 -7.64 -11.00 -1.34
N TYR A 102 -7.23 -10.53 -2.52
CA TYR A 102 -8.09 -10.55 -3.72
C TYR A 102 -7.33 -11.00 -4.97
N ASP A 103 -8.04 -11.71 -5.84
CA ASP A 103 -7.68 -11.81 -7.26
C ASP A 103 -8.79 -11.16 -8.08
N VAL A 104 -8.44 -10.25 -8.99
CA VAL A 104 -9.41 -9.60 -9.87
C VAL A 104 -9.09 -9.86 -11.32
N ARG A 105 -10.09 -10.37 -12.07
CA ARG A 105 -10.02 -10.62 -13.50
C ARG A 105 -10.97 -9.68 -14.23
N VAL A 106 -10.41 -8.89 -15.13
CA VAL A 106 -11.14 -7.91 -15.94
C VAL A 106 -11.15 -8.39 -17.39
N SER A 107 -12.33 -8.41 -18.02
CA SER A 107 -12.48 -8.77 -19.43
C SER A 107 -12.66 -7.53 -20.31
N SER A 108 -11.89 -7.44 -21.40
CA SER A 108 -11.97 -6.34 -22.38
C SER A 108 -13.00 -6.54 -23.49
N VAL A 109 -13.75 -7.65 -23.46
CA VAL A 109 -14.62 -8.13 -24.56
C VAL A 109 -15.81 -7.20 -24.83
N GLU A 110 -16.32 -6.49 -23.82
CA GLU A 110 -17.44 -5.57 -23.96
C GLU A 110 -16.99 -4.11 -23.89
N ALA A 111 -17.32 -3.32 -24.93
CA ALA A 111 -16.82 -1.95 -25.11
C ALA A 111 -17.29 -0.97 -24.01
N ASN A 112 -18.49 -1.15 -23.46
CA ASN A 112 -19.12 -0.15 -22.58
C ASN A 112 -19.20 -0.55 -21.11
N ARG A 113 -19.17 -1.84 -20.78
CA ARG A 113 -19.21 -2.34 -19.40
C ARG A 113 -18.35 -3.59 -19.31
N GLN A 114 -17.22 -3.46 -18.65
CA GLN A 114 -16.29 -4.58 -18.52
C GLN A 114 -16.75 -5.45 -17.37
N ARG A 115 -16.92 -6.74 -17.64
CA ARG A 115 -17.16 -7.73 -16.59
C ARG A 115 -15.89 -7.88 -15.77
N THR A 116 -16.02 -7.68 -14.47
CA THR A 116 -14.93 -7.78 -13.51
C THR A 116 -15.28 -8.82 -12.47
N GLN A 117 -14.59 -9.96 -12.52
CA GLN A 117 -14.73 -11.00 -11.51
C GLN A 117 -13.70 -10.78 -10.41
N LEU A 118 -14.17 -10.56 -9.19
CA LEU A 118 -13.34 -10.40 -8.01
C LEU A 118 -13.50 -11.63 -7.12
N THR A 119 -12.43 -12.38 -6.91
CA THR A 119 -12.39 -13.46 -5.92
C THR A 119 -11.84 -12.91 -4.62
N TYR A 120 -12.64 -13.00 -3.56
CA TYR A 120 -12.33 -12.51 -2.22
C TYR A 120 -11.89 -13.67 -1.34
N TYR A 121 -10.66 -13.58 -0.81
CA TYR A 121 -10.08 -14.55 0.11
C TYR A 121 -9.88 -13.99 1.52
N GLY A 122 -9.98 -14.88 2.50
CA GLY A 122 -9.42 -14.70 3.84
C GLY A 122 -8.11 -15.49 3.96
N ILE A 123 -7.04 -14.82 4.36
CA ILE A 123 -5.74 -15.45 4.64
C ILE A 123 -5.62 -15.63 6.15
N ILE A 124 -5.75 -16.86 6.61
CA ILE A 124 -5.74 -17.23 8.03
C ILE A 124 -4.32 -17.65 8.43
N VAL A 125 -3.84 -17.17 9.56
CA VAL A 125 -2.58 -17.61 10.17
C VAL A 125 -2.90 -18.12 11.57
N ASN A 126 -2.66 -19.42 11.79
CA ASN A 126 -2.93 -20.10 13.06
C ASN A 126 -1.62 -20.39 13.81
N ARG A 127 -1.47 -19.85 15.02
CA ARG A 127 -0.39 -20.17 15.97
C ARG A 127 -0.93 -20.51 17.35
N SER A 128 -2.17 -20.99 17.41
CA SER A 128 -2.89 -21.32 18.65
C SER A 128 -2.31 -22.53 19.39
N GLN A 129 -1.50 -23.35 18.71
CA GLN A 129 -1.10 -24.70 19.11
C GLN A 129 -2.22 -25.74 19.00
N GLU A 130 -3.37 -25.38 18.41
CA GLU A 130 -4.48 -26.29 18.13
C GLU A 130 -4.68 -26.40 16.61
N ASN A 131 -4.72 -27.64 16.11
CA ASN A 131 -5.08 -27.90 14.72
C ASN A 131 -6.60 -27.95 14.59
N TRP A 132 -7.13 -27.23 13.61
CA TRP A 132 -8.56 -27.23 13.31
C TRP A 132 -8.81 -28.11 12.11
N HIS A 133 -9.37 -29.31 12.32
CA HIS A 133 -9.66 -30.26 11.24
C HIS A 133 -11.12 -30.19 10.81
N ASP A 134 -11.38 -30.08 9.51
CA ASP A 134 -12.73 -30.03 8.92
C ASP A 134 -13.69 -29.03 9.63
N ALA A 135 -13.15 -27.86 10.01
CA ALA A 135 -13.88 -26.89 10.80
C ALA A 135 -14.69 -25.92 9.92
N ASN A 136 -15.85 -25.51 10.42
CA ASN A 136 -16.59 -24.35 9.90
C ASN A 136 -15.94 -23.07 10.42
N PHE A 137 -15.69 -22.11 9.54
CA PHE A 137 -15.07 -20.84 9.93
C PHE A 137 -16.02 -19.66 9.73
N SER A 138 -15.93 -18.71 10.66
CA SER A 138 -16.50 -17.38 10.50
C SER A 138 -15.41 -16.35 10.75
N LEU A 139 -15.11 -15.51 9.76
CA LEU A 139 -14.08 -14.48 9.86
C LEU A 139 -14.70 -13.15 10.26
N SER A 140 -14.30 -12.60 11.41
CA SER A 140 -14.85 -11.35 11.93
C SER A 140 -13.83 -10.21 11.86
N THR A 141 -14.31 -9.01 11.51
CA THR A 141 -13.52 -7.76 11.59
C THR A 141 -13.50 -7.15 13.00
N ALA A 142 -14.24 -7.73 13.95
CA ALA A 142 -14.20 -7.30 15.34
C ALA A 142 -12.78 -7.42 15.89
N THR A 143 -12.40 -6.47 16.75
CA THR A 143 -11.18 -6.56 17.57
C THR A 143 -11.57 -6.74 19.04
N PRO A 144 -11.85 -7.97 19.50
CA PRO A 144 -12.30 -8.23 20.88
C PRO A 144 -11.29 -7.72 21.93
N SER A 145 -10.00 -7.73 21.58
CA SER A 145 -8.90 -7.32 22.45
C SER A 145 -8.81 -5.82 22.73
N LEU A 146 -9.51 -4.96 21.96
CA LEU A 146 -9.44 -3.51 22.14
C LEU A 146 -10.15 -3.03 23.42
N GLY A 147 -11.06 -3.84 23.97
CA GLY A 147 -11.84 -3.52 25.16
C GLY A 147 -12.92 -2.45 24.88
N GLY A 148 -14.13 -2.65 25.40
CA GLY A 148 -15.25 -1.71 25.18
C GLY A 148 -15.22 -0.46 26.07
N THR A 149 -14.26 -0.35 26.98
CA THR A 149 -14.22 0.73 27.97
C THR A 149 -13.49 1.95 27.38
N PRO A 150 -14.15 3.11 27.22
CA PRO A 150 -13.48 4.30 26.74
C PRO A 150 -12.37 4.73 27.73
N PRO A 151 -11.21 5.20 27.24
CA PRO A 151 -10.17 5.71 28.12
C PRO A 151 -10.69 6.92 28.88
N LYS A 152 -10.35 7.03 30.17
CA LYS A 152 -10.71 8.20 30.97
C LYS A 152 -9.93 9.42 30.47
N LEU A 153 -10.62 10.42 29.95
CA LEU A 153 -10.03 11.68 29.52
C LEU A 153 -9.48 12.43 30.74
N SER A 154 -8.17 12.65 30.79
CA SER A 154 -7.54 13.48 31.82
C SER A 154 -7.69 14.97 31.49
N THR A 155 -7.74 15.82 32.51
CA THR A 155 -7.75 17.28 32.30
C THR A 155 -6.42 17.72 31.69
N LEU A 156 -6.46 18.35 30.51
CA LEU A 156 -5.30 19.00 29.91
C LEU A 156 -4.96 20.25 30.73
N LYS A 157 -3.88 20.19 31.51
CA LYS A 157 -3.37 21.34 32.26
C LYS A 157 -2.28 22.03 31.47
N ILE A 158 -2.39 23.35 31.32
CA ILE A 158 -1.32 24.22 30.83
C ILE A 158 -0.65 24.83 32.07
N ASP A 159 0.65 24.62 32.24
CA ASP A 159 1.47 25.28 33.26
C ASP A 159 2.74 25.80 32.58
N TYR A 160 3.35 26.82 33.16
CA TYR A 160 4.64 27.32 32.71
C TYR A 160 5.70 26.22 32.88
N TYR A 161 6.63 26.13 31.91
CA TYR A 161 7.74 25.20 31.99
C TYR A 161 8.58 25.46 33.25
N LYS A 162 8.50 24.56 34.22
CA LYS A 162 9.37 24.55 35.40
C LYS A 162 10.51 23.57 35.11
N PRO A 163 11.77 24.02 34.97
CA PRO A 163 12.88 23.10 34.79
C PRO A 163 12.93 22.15 35.99
N SER A 164 13.12 20.85 35.73
CA SER A 164 13.23 19.87 36.79
C SER A 164 14.39 20.25 37.72
N PRO A 165 14.20 20.22 39.06
CA PRO A 165 15.30 20.47 39.98
C PRO A 165 16.44 19.48 39.67
N PRO A 166 17.71 19.92 39.78
CA PRO A 166 18.84 19.06 39.51
C PRO A 166 18.74 17.81 40.40
N THR A 167 18.75 16.63 39.78
CA THR A 167 18.86 15.37 40.49
C THR A 167 20.24 15.30 41.11
N TYR A 168 20.34 15.63 42.41
CA TYR A 168 21.52 15.33 43.19
C TYR A 168 21.59 13.81 43.37
N HIS A 169 22.44 13.14 42.58
CA HIS A 169 22.86 11.80 42.88
C HIS A 169 23.61 11.83 44.22
N ARG A 170 22.96 11.40 45.29
CA ARG A 170 23.66 11.10 46.54
C ARG A 170 24.67 10.00 46.22
N PRO A 171 25.98 10.18 46.41
CA PRO A 171 26.92 9.09 46.26
C PRO A 171 26.53 8.02 47.27
N THR A 172 26.21 6.83 46.76
CA THR A 172 25.91 5.67 47.57
C THR A 172 27.12 5.42 48.47
N ARG A 173 26.97 5.59 49.78
CA ARG A 173 27.97 5.15 50.76
C ARG A 173 28.12 3.64 50.54
N GLN A 174 29.19 3.22 49.88
CA GLN A 174 29.62 1.82 49.93
C GLN A 174 30.00 1.57 51.38
N SER A 175 29.11 0.94 52.14
CA SER A 175 29.47 0.32 53.40
C SER A 175 30.49 -0.77 53.08
N GLN A 176 31.78 -0.47 53.33
CA GLN A 176 32.82 -1.49 53.40
C GLN A 176 32.41 -2.45 54.52
N ALA A 177 31.95 -3.63 54.13
CA ALA A 177 31.81 -4.73 55.07
C ALA A 177 33.24 -5.12 55.51
N VAL A 178 33.54 -4.89 56.79
CA VAL A 178 34.72 -5.44 57.46
C VAL A 178 34.54 -6.95 57.45
N VAL A 179 35.32 -7.66 56.64
CA VAL A 179 35.40 -9.12 56.67
C VAL A 179 36.19 -9.50 57.93
N MET A 180 35.50 -10.03 58.95
CA MET A 180 36.16 -10.78 60.01
C MET A 180 36.39 -12.20 59.52
N ASP A 181 37.67 -12.56 59.46
CA ASP A 181 38.17 -13.90 59.24
C ASP A 181 37.72 -14.84 60.38
N ARG A 182 37.01 -15.91 60.02
CA ARG A 182 37.12 -17.23 60.67
C ARG A 182 36.37 -18.29 59.88
N GLY A 183 37.15 -19.07 59.13
CA GLY A 183 37.05 -20.53 59.07
C GLY A 183 35.74 -21.16 58.58
N GLU A 184 35.83 -21.63 57.34
CA GLU A 184 35.16 -22.81 56.75
C GLU A 184 33.74 -22.70 56.12
N SER A 185 33.74 -23.05 54.82
CA SER A 185 32.69 -23.62 53.98
C SER A 185 31.69 -22.68 53.25
N LEU A 186 31.44 -23.08 51.98
CA LEU A 186 30.49 -22.59 50.95
C LEU A 186 30.97 -21.46 50.01
N ASP A 187 31.65 -21.85 48.93
CA ASP A 187 31.74 -21.04 47.70
C ASP A 187 30.91 -21.68 46.58
N ALA A 188 29.74 -21.08 46.32
CA ALA A 188 29.18 -20.75 45.01
C ALA A 188 27.66 -20.50 45.12
N ILE A 189 27.28 -19.50 45.93
CA ILE A 189 25.99 -18.81 45.85
C ILE A 189 26.17 -17.73 44.77
N GLU A 190 25.45 -17.80 43.64
CA GLU A 190 24.13 -17.16 43.42
C GLU A 190 24.22 -15.62 43.60
N LEU A 191 23.62 -14.71 42.81
CA LEU A 191 22.47 -14.70 41.94
C LEU A 191 22.30 -13.22 41.51
N GLN A 192 21.54 -12.97 40.45
CA GLN A 192 20.57 -11.87 40.34
C GLN A 192 20.96 -10.37 40.45
N CYS A 193 20.32 -9.66 39.50
CA CYS A 193 19.68 -8.35 39.68
C CYS A 193 20.57 -7.10 39.66
N ALA A 194 20.72 -6.50 38.47
CA ALA A 194 19.93 -5.34 38.06
C ALA A 194 20.66 -4.53 36.96
N SER A 195 20.16 -4.58 35.72
CA SER A 195 20.39 -3.52 34.73
C SER A 195 19.04 -3.03 34.21
N LEU A 196 18.34 -2.28 35.07
CA LEU A 196 17.18 -1.48 34.70
C LEU A 196 17.59 -0.01 34.52
N TYR A 197 17.14 0.56 33.39
CA TYR A 197 17.19 1.95 32.90
C TYR A 197 18.53 2.39 32.27
N SER A 198 18.60 2.92 31.05
CA SER A 198 17.72 3.82 30.27
C SER A 198 18.04 3.66 28.76
N LYS A 199 17.16 3.84 27.77
CA LYS A 199 16.56 5.13 27.35
C LYS A 199 15.37 4.88 26.42
N ARG A 200 14.38 5.77 26.59
CA ARG A 200 13.23 6.05 25.74
C ARG A 200 13.70 6.67 24.41
N SER A 201 13.22 6.19 23.26
CA SER A 201 13.08 7.01 22.05
C SER A 201 11.70 6.77 21.43
N LYS A 202 11.14 7.85 20.92
CA LYS A 202 9.78 7.99 20.38
C LYS A 202 9.68 7.32 19.01
N GLY A 203 8.45 6.96 18.67
CA GLY A 203 8.09 6.20 17.49
C GLY A 203 8.45 6.83 16.15
N ALA A 204 8.58 5.95 15.18
CA ALA A 204 8.41 6.22 13.77
C ALA A 204 7.63 5.05 13.18
N PHE A 205 6.42 5.35 12.74
CA PHE A 205 5.63 4.51 11.85
C PHE A 205 6.47 4.28 10.59
N ARG A 206 6.85 3.04 10.30
CA ARG A 206 7.41 2.67 9.00
C ARG A 206 6.64 1.47 8.46
N SER A 207 6.14 1.71 7.26
CA SER A 207 5.36 0.86 6.40
C SER A 207 6.00 -0.51 6.19
N PHE A 208 5.14 -1.52 6.33
CA PHE A 208 5.40 -2.90 5.95
C PHE A 208 5.45 -2.97 4.42
N ARG A 209 6.66 -2.91 3.84
CA ARG A 209 6.90 -3.17 2.41
C ARG A 209 7.57 -4.54 2.30
N GLY A 210 6.79 -5.60 2.49
CA GLY A 210 7.20 -6.96 2.16
C GLY A 210 6.95 -7.24 0.69
N LYS A 211 7.99 -7.15 -0.14
CA LYS A 211 8.00 -7.79 -1.46
C LYS A 211 8.32 -9.26 -1.24
N SER A 212 7.31 -10.13 -1.36
CA SER A 212 7.51 -11.56 -1.51
C SER A 212 7.49 -11.88 -3.01
N SER A 213 8.69 -12.02 -3.59
CA SER A 213 8.90 -12.70 -4.86
C SER A 213 8.69 -14.19 -4.64
N LEU A 214 7.60 -14.72 -5.21
CA LEU A 214 7.39 -16.15 -5.33
C LEU A 214 8.25 -16.66 -6.48
N ASN A 215 9.26 -17.46 -6.17
CA ASN A 215 9.92 -18.28 -7.17
C ASN A 215 8.99 -19.44 -7.53
N TYR A 216 8.65 -19.47 -8.81
CA TYR A 216 7.89 -20.48 -9.52
C TYR A 216 8.84 -21.65 -9.83
N ASP A 217 8.49 -22.84 -9.35
CA ASP A 217 9.19 -24.10 -9.65
C ASP A 217 8.31 -24.94 -10.60
N PRO A 218 8.70 -25.18 -11.86
CA PRO A 218 7.89 -25.88 -12.83
C PRO A 218 8.32 -27.35 -12.95
N THR A 219 7.71 -28.26 -12.19
CA THR A 219 7.79 -29.69 -12.51
C THR A 219 6.59 -30.47 -11.98
N ILE A 220 5.44 -30.41 -12.68
CA ILE A 220 4.51 -31.55 -12.78
C ILE A 220 3.94 -31.55 -14.20
N GLU A 221 4.42 -32.46 -15.05
CA GLU A 221 3.68 -32.93 -16.20
C GLU A 221 2.60 -33.90 -15.72
N GLU A 222 1.33 -33.69 -16.11
CA GLU A 222 0.45 -34.80 -16.44
C GLU A 222 -0.77 -34.36 -17.27
N ASN A 223 -1.02 -35.16 -18.30
CA ASN A 223 -2.13 -35.07 -19.25
C ASN A 223 -3.48 -35.30 -18.57
N ASN A 224 -4.52 -34.54 -18.93
CA ASN A 224 -5.70 -35.06 -19.64
C ASN A 224 -6.84 -34.03 -19.79
N GLU A 225 -7.31 -33.97 -21.04
CA GLU A 225 -8.66 -33.86 -21.57
C GLU A 225 -9.78 -33.13 -20.80
N ALA A 226 -10.48 -32.30 -21.59
CA ALA A 226 -11.57 -31.40 -21.22
C ALA A 226 -12.83 -32.10 -20.70
N ALA A 227 -13.40 -31.55 -19.63
CA ALA A 227 -14.83 -31.62 -19.33
C ALA A 227 -15.25 -30.34 -18.59
N GLU A 228 -16.01 -29.48 -19.28
CA GLU A 228 -16.62 -28.26 -18.73
C GLU A 228 -17.64 -28.64 -17.65
N THR A 229 -17.25 -28.54 -16.38
CA THR A 229 -18.18 -28.65 -15.25
C THR A 229 -18.49 -27.24 -14.75
N GLN A 230 -19.75 -26.80 -14.90
CA GLN A 230 -20.22 -25.55 -14.31
C GLN A 230 -20.10 -25.65 -12.78
N VAL A 231 -19.16 -24.89 -12.20
CA VAL A 231 -18.95 -24.82 -10.76
C VAL A 231 -19.98 -23.88 -10.16
N ASN A 232 -20.93 -24.42 -9.40
CA ASN A 232 -21.71 -23.62 -8.46
C ASN A 232 -20.76 -23.07 -7.38
N VAL A 233 -20.49 -21.77 -7.43
CA VAL A 233 -19.65 -21.11 -6.42
C VAL A 233 -20.51 -20.79 -5.21
N LEU A 234 -20.25 -21.49 -4.10
CA LEU A 234 -20.81 -21.14 -2.80
C LEU A 234 -20.16 -19.86 -2.29
N THR A 235 -20.96 -18.84 -2.00
CA THR A 235 -20.51 -17.56 -1.41
C THR A 235 -20.83 -17.52 0.08
N SER A 236 -20.07 -16.74 0.85
CA SER A 236 -20.34 -16.51 2.28
C SER A 236 -21.64 -15.71 2.49
N THR A 237 -22.36 -16.00 3.56
CA THR A 237 -23.39 -15.10 4.10
C THR A 237 -22.74 -14.09 5.03
N THR A 238 -23.18 -12.83 4.95
CA THR A 238 -22.69 -11.73 5.78
C THR A 238 -23.67 -11.49 6.92
N GLU A 239 -23.22 -11.64 8.16
CA GLU A 239 -23.99 -11.21 9.33
C GLU A 239 -23.41 -9.87 9.80
N ALA A 240 -24.18 -8.80 9.63
CA ALA A 240 -23.83 -7.46 10.09
C ALA A 240 -24.31 -7.31 11.55
N SER A 241 -23.37 -7.10 12.47
CA SER A 241 -23.66 -6.60 13.81
C SER A 241 -23.25 -5.13 13.91
N MET A 242 -23.80 -4.36 14.85
CA MET A 242 -23.68 -2.88 14.93
C MET A 242 -22.23 -2.34 14.96
N SER A 243 -21.21 -3.19 15.15
CA SER A 243 -19.81 -2.81 15.25
C SER A 243 -18.82 -3.70 14.48
N SER A 244 -19.27 -4.77 13.81
CA SER A 244 -18.38 -5.67 13.07
C SER A 244 -19.09 -6.47 11.98
N THR A 245 -18.30 -6.88 10.98
CA THR A 245 -18.74 -7.72 9.87
C THR A 245 -18.23 -9.13 10.08
N SER A 246 -19.12 -10.12 9.98
CA SER A 246 -18.77 -11.54 10.05
C SER A 246 -19.00 -12.22 8.71
N PHE A 247 -17.98 -12.93 8.20
CA PHE A 247 -18.00 -13.68 6.94
C PHE A 247 -18.05 -15.17 7.23
N VAL A 248 -19.17 -15.82 6.96
CA VAL A 248 -19.32 -17.27 7.14
C VAL A 248 -18.69 -18.00 5.95
N ILE A 249 -17.62 -18.75 6.17
CA ILE A 249 -16.94 -19.48 5.10
C ILE A 249 -17.77 -20.73 4.75
N PRO A 250 -18.27 -20.85 3.50
CA PRO A 250 -19.25 -21.88 3.17
C PRO A 250 -18.64 -23.30 3.12
N ARG A 251 -17.33 -23.40 2.88
CA ARG A 251 -16.61 -24.68 2.84
C ARG A 251 -15.86 -24.89 4.14
N ARG A 252 -15.99 -26.10 4.70
CA ARG A 252 -15.12 -26.57 5.78
C ARG A 252 -13.67 -26.59 5.32
N SER A 253 -12.75 -26.38 6.25
CA SER A 253 -11.32 -26.36 5.95
C SER A 253 -10.52 -26.90 7.12
N THR A 254 -9.33 -27.42 6.81
CA THR A 254 -8.35 -27.81 7.81
C THR A 254 -7.27 -26.74 7.89
N ILE A 255 -6.97 -26.25 9.09
CA ILE A 255 -5.96 -25.21 9.35
C ILE A 255 -5.08 -25.66 10.51
N ASP A 256 -3.86 -26.08 10.16
CA ASP A 256 -2.86 -26.49 11.14
C ASP A 256 -2.27 -25.28 11.87
N SER A 257 -1.86 -25.47 13.13
CA SER A 257 -1.16 -24.46 13.90
C SER A 257 0.34 -24.40 13.53
N ASP A 258 0.62 -24.21 12.24
CA ASP A 258 1.99 -24.16 11.69
C ASP A 258 2.51 -22.73 11.49
N GLY A 259 1.68 -21.71 11.76
CA GLY A 259 1.99 -20.31 11.56
C GLY A 259 2.13 -19.87 10.11
N LYS A 260 1.76 -20.72 9.15
CA LYS A 260 1.77 -20.40 7.71
C LYS A 260 0.44 -19.78 7.28
N PRO A 261 0.41 -19.06 6.13
CA PRO A 261 -0.82 -18.54 5.56
C PRO A 261 -1.68 -19.65 4.94
N HIS A 262 -2.92 -19.78 5.40
CA HIS A 262 -3.95 -20.67 4.84
C HIS A 262 -5.01 -19.85 4.14
N LYS A 263 -5.28 -20.12 2.86
CA LYS A 263 -6.21 -19.35 2.03
C LYS A 263 -7.60 -20.01 2.04
N VAL A 264 -8.63 -19.25 2.45
CA VAL A 264 -10.04 -19.64 2.32
C VAL A 264 -10.78 -18.67 1.42
N THR A 265 -11.80 -19.15 0.69
CA THR A 265 -12.61 -18.29 -0.20
C THR A 265 -13.80 -17.74 0.56
N ILE A 266 -13.88 -16.40 0.66
CA ILE A 266 -15.04 -15.69 1.21
C ILE A 266 -16.14 -15.60 0.15
N GLY A 267 -15.79 -15.35 -1.11
CA GLY A 267 -16.75 -15.34 -2.20
C GLY A 267 -16.15 -14.98 -3.55
N VAL A 268 -16.93 -15.18 -4.60
CA VAL A 268 -16.64 -14.67 -5.94
C VAL A 268 -17.74 -13.66 -6.27
N LEU A 269 -17.33 -12.46 -6.63
CA LEU A 269 -18.20 -11.32 -6.88
C LEU A 269 -18.10 -10.95 -8.36
N ASP A 270 -19.24 -10.92 -9.04
CA ASP A 270 -19.35 -10.37 -10.38
C ASP A 270 -19.67 -8.87 -10.28
N LEU A 271 -18.70 -8.04 -10.62
CA LEU A 271 -18.78 -6.59 -10.61
C LEU A 271 -18.74 -6.03 -12.03
N THR A 272 -19.09 -4.75 -12.16
CA THR A 272 -18.98 -4.00 -13.41
C THR A 272 -17.94 -2.90 -13.26
N SER A 273 -17.10 -2.76 -14.28
CA SER A 273 -16.11 -1.69 -14.36
C SER A 273 -16.27 -0.86 -15.62
N THR A 274 -15.72 0.35 -15.56
CA THR A 274 -15.53 1.22 -16.73
C THR A 274 -14.05 1.54 -16.88
N PHE A 275 -13.54 1.46 -18.10
CA PHE A 275 -12.16 1.80 -18.41
C PHE A 275 -11.96 3.32 -18.50
N THR A 276 -10.97 3.80 -17.76
CA THR A 276 -10.56 5.20 -17.76
C THR A 276 -9.05 5.29 -17.82
N TYR A 277 -8.55 6.42 -18.31
CA TYR A 277 -7.12 6.69 -18.36
C TYR A 277 -6.73 7.77 -17.39
N THR A 278 -5.56 7.63 -16.79
CA THR A 278 -4.90 8.69 -16.04
C THR A 278 -3.62 9.10 -16.77
N VAL A 279 -3.44 10.40 -16.96
CA VAL A 279 -2.25 10.99 -17.59
C VAL A 279 -1.69 12.06 -16.65
N VAL A 280 -0.38 11.98 -16.39
CA VAL A 280 0.35 12.94 -15.54
C VAL A 280 1.58 13.44 -16.32
N PRO A 281 1.40 14.32 -17.32
CA PRO A 281 2.38 14.58 -18.39
C PRO A 281 3.76 15.01 -17.88
N LYS A 282 3.79 15.80 -16.81
CA LYS A 282 5.03 16.31 -16.19
C LYS A 282 5.88 15.18 -15.56
N LEU A 283 5.25 14.07 -15.17
CA LEU A 283 5.93 12.93 -14.54
C LEU A 283 6.11 11.74 -15.49
N SER A 284 5.18 11.55 -16.43
CA SER A 284 5.21 10.44 -17.39
C SER A 284 4.45 10.80 -18.67
N LEU A 285 5.01 10.40 -19.81
CA LEU A 285 4.38 10.51 -21.13
C LEU A 285 3.57 9.28 -21.51
N HIS A 286 3.22 8.43 -20.53
CA HIS A 286 2.37 7.27 -20.74
C HIS A 286 0.96 7.54 -20.22
N ALA A 287 -0.04 7.02 -20.94
CA ALA A 287 -1.41 6.93 -20.45
C ALA A 287 -1.58 5.63 -19.67
N PHE A 288 -2.05 5.75 -18.42
CA PHE A 288 -2.25 4.61 -17.52
C PHE A 288 -3.72 4.21 -17.53
N LEU A 289 -4.01 2.99 -18.01
CA LEU A 289 -5.34 2.41 -18.01
C LEU A 289 -5.70 1.93 -16.59
N LYS A 290 -6.94 2.21 -16.20
CA LYS A 290 -7.55 1.73 -14.95
C LYS A 290 -8.96 1.21 -15.22
N ALA A 291 -9.33 0.16 -14.51
CA ALA A 291 -10.73 -0.26 -14.38
C ALA A 291 -11.32 0.39 -13.12
N SER A 292 -12.19 1.38 -13.31
CA SER A 292 -12.95 1.99 -12.21
C SER A 292 -14.19 1.14 -11.95
N THR A 293 -14.29 0.57 -10.75
CA THR A 293 -15.20 -0.52 -10.40
C THR A 293 -16.09 -0.13 -9.24
N ILE A 294 -17.39 -0.37 -9.36
CA ILE A 294 -18.33 -0.12 -8.27
C ILE A 294 -18.54 -1.42 -7.49
N ASN A 295 -18.39 -1.37 -6.17
CA ASN A 295 -18.74 -2.49 -5.31
C ASN A 295 -20.27 -2.62 -5.21
N THR A 296 -20.84 -3.36 -6.16
CA THR A 296 -22.28 -3.67 -6.25
C THR A 296 -22.66 -4.95 -5.49
N SER A 297 -21.71 -5.55 -4.77
CA SER A 297 -21.96 -6.76 -3.98
C SER A 297 -22.72 -6.47 -2.69
N ASP A 298 -23.11 -7.53 -1.98
CA ASP A 298 -23.69 -7.49 -0.65
C ASP A 298 -22.64 -7.44 0.48
N LYS A 299 -21.36 -7.18 0.14
CA LYS A 299 -20.24 -7.25 1.08
C LYS A 299 -19.39 -5.99 1.01
N GLN A 300 -18.92 -5.54 2.17
CA GLN A 300 -17.83 -4.59 2.23
C GLN A 300 -16.53 -5.29 1.81
N LEU A 301 -15.78 -4.68 0.89
CA LEU A 301 -14.43 -5.12 0.58
C LEU A 301 -13.49 -4.49 1.59
N LEU A 302 -12.75 -5.32 2.32
CA LEU A 302 -11.79 -4.85 3.30
C LEU A 302 -10.45 -4.50 2.65
N ALA A 303 -9.72 -3.59 3.28
CA ALA A 303 -8.39 -3.22 2.81
C ALA A 303 -7.48 -4.45 2.72
N GLY A 304 -6.83 -4.63 1.56
CA GLY A 304 -6.00 -5.80 1.32
C GLY A 304 -5.28 -5.78 -0.04
N PRO A 305 -4.26 -6.63 -0.20
CA PRO A 305 -3.55 -6.78 -1.48
C PRO A 305 -4.45 -7.44 -2.54
N VAL A 306 -4.29 -6.98 -3.78
CA VAL A 306 -5.00 -7.51 -4.94
C VAL A 306 -4.02 -7.88 -6.07
N SER A 307 -4.23 -9.04 -6.66
CA SER A 307 -3.62 -9.44 -7.94
C SER A 307 -4.56 -9.09 -9.08
N VAL A 308 -4.13 -8.28 -10.04
CA VAL A 308 -4.99 -7.80 -11.14
C VAL A 308 -4.60 -8.49 -12.45
N PHE A 309 -5.61 -9.04 -13.11
CA PHE A 309 -5.50 -9.75 -14.38
C PHE A 309 -6.42 -9.10 -15.42
N MET A 310 -5.96 -9.01 -16.66
CA MET A 310 -6.75 -8.56 -17.81
C MET A 310 -6.67 -9.62 -18.91
N ASP A 311 -7.82 -10.08 -19.41
CA ASP A 311 -7.92 -11.11 -20.45
C ASP A 311 -7.03 -12.33 -20.15
N ASN A 312 -7.15 -12.82 -18.91
CA ASN A 312 -6.42 -13.96 -18.34
C ASN A 312 -4.90 -13.76 -18.15
N ASN A 313 -4.36 -12.58 -18.45
CA ASN A 313 -2.95 -12.26 -18.24
C ASN A 313 -2.75 -11.49 -16.93
N PHE A 314 -1.71 -11.84 -16.18
CA PHE A 314 -1.31 -11.07 -15.00
C PHE A 314 -0.77 -9.71 -15.41
N ILE A 315 -1.30 -8.64 -14.79
CA ILE A 315 -0.89 -7.27 -15.08
C ILE A 315 -0.05 -6.70 -13.96
N THR A 316 -0.58 -6.70 -12.73
CA THR A 316 0.09 -6.04 -11.61
C THR A 316 -0.45 -6.48 -10.24
N HIS A 317 0.33 -6.18 -9.21
CA HIS A 317 -0.12 -6.20 -7.82
C HIS A 317 -0.50 -4.78 -7.41
N SER A 318 -1.63 -4.66 -6.72
CA SER A 318 -2.10 -3.41 -6.13
C SER A 318 -2.65 -3.67 -4.73
N SER A 319 -3.33 -2.69 -4.15
CA SER A 319 -4.13 -2.83 -2.94
C SER A 319 -5.46 -2.12 -3.12
N ILE A 320 -6.50 -2.66 -2.52
CA ILE A 320 -7.75 -1.93 -2.32
C ILE A 320 -7.81 -1.44 -0.87
N GLU A 321 -8.49 -0.32 -0.66
CA GLU A 321 -8.82 0.16 0.68
C GLU A 321 -10.11 -0.49 1.18
N ASN A 322 -10.70 0.01 2.26
CA ASN A 322 -12.03 -0.40 2.66
C ASN A 322 -13.05 0.23 1.72
N VAL A 323 -13.73 -0.59 0.92
CA VAL A 323 -14.74 -0.15 -0.06
C VAL A 323 -16.12 -0.58 0.42
N CYS A 324 -16.97 0.39 0.78
CA CYS A 324 -18.33 0.09 1.19
C CYS A 324 -19.18 -0.37 0.01
N ILE A 325 -20.39 -0.86 0.30
CA ILE A 325 -21.37 -1.19 -0.73
C ILE A 325 -21.79 0.10 -1.44
N GLY A 326 -21.71 0.11 -2.76
CA GLY A 326 -21.99 1.27 -3.61
C GLY A 326 -20.78 2.20 -3.85
N ASP A 327 -19.68 2.04 -3.10
CA ASP A 327 -18.47 2.82 -3.32
C ASP A 327 -17.68 2.33 -4.55
N THR A 328 -16.86 3.22 -5.10
CA THR A 328 -16.01 2.94 -6.25
C THR A 328 -14.56 2.73 -5.84
N PHE A 329 -13.86 1.84 -6.53
CA PHE A 329 -12.42 1.61 -6.38
C PHE A 329 -11.76 1.39 -7.75
N ASP A 330 -10.49 1.76 -7.85
CA ASP A 330 -9.74 1.68 -9.10
C ASP A 330 -8.76 0.51 -9.10
N LEU A 331 -8.71 -0.20 -10.22
CA LEU A 331 -7.77 -1.29 -10.47
C LEU A 331 -6.81 -0.87 -11.59
N PRO A 332 -5.50 -0.76 -11.32
CA PRO A 332 -4.52 -0.42 -12.36
C PRO A 332 -4.36 -1.56 -13.36
N LEU A 333 -4.41 -1.23 -14.65
CA LEU A 333 -4.28 -2.18 -15.77
C LEU A 333 -3.03 -1.91 -16.63
N GLY A 334 -2.12 -1.07 -16.15
CA GLY A 334 -0.84 -0.78 -16.82
C GLY A 334 -0.92 0.40 -17.79
N THR A 335 0.10 0.53 -18.64
CA THR A 335 0.20 1.60 -19.64
C THR A 335 -0.36 1.15 -20.98
N ASP A 336 -0.93 2.07 -21.75
CA ASP A 336 -1.48 1.80 -23.08
C ASP A 336 -0.92 2.78 -24.10
N ALA A 337 -0.15 2.29 -25.05
CA ALA A 337 0.50 3.10 -26.08
C ALA A 337 -0.47 3.64 -27.15
N SER A 338 -1.72 3.17 -27.18
CA SER A 338 -2.74 3.66 -28.11
C SER A 338 -3.34 5.01 -27.69
N VAL A 339 -3.11 5.46 -26.46
CA VAL A 339 -3.38 6.83 -26.04
C VAL A 339 -2.03 7.54 -25.93
N LYS A 340 -1.66 8.27 -26.99
CA LYS A 340 -0.36 8.93 -27.10
C LYS A 340 -0.39 10.26 -26.35
N VAL A 341 0.63 10.50 -25.54
CA VAL A 341 0.77 11.73 -24.76
C VAL A 341 2.06 12.43 -25.17
N GLU A 342 1.96 13.72 -25.48
CA GLU A 342 3.08 14.59 -25.77
C GLU A 342 3.01 15.81 -24.84
N TYR A 343 4.11 16.12 -24.15
CA TYR A 343 4.22 17.27 -23.26
C TYR A 343 5.14 18.32 -23.88
N LYS A 344 4.59 19.45 -24.34
CA LYS A 344 5.38 20.48 -25.03
C LYS A 344 6.30 21.23 -24.04
N PRO A 345 7.47 21.72 -24.50
CA PRO A 345 8.36 22.51 -23.66
C PRO A 345 7.67 23.73 -23.04
N VAL A 346 7.90 23.94 -21.75
CA VAL A 346 7.34 25.06 -21.00
C VAL A 346 7.92 26.38 -21.51
N LYS A 347 7.05 27.33 -21.86
CA LYS A 347 7.44 28.68 -22.25
C LYS A 347 7.30 29.62 -21.06
N LYS A 348 8.35 30.39 -20.79
CA LYS A 348 8.41 31.39 -19.73
C LYS A 348 8.46 32.77 -20.35
N MET A 349 7.54 33.64 -19.96
CA MET A 349 7.48 35.03 -20.42
C MET A 349 7.56 35.94 -19.21
N VAL A 350 8.69 36.62 -19.05
CA VAL A 350 8.86 37.65 -18.04
C VAL A 350 8.38 38.97 -18.64
N ASP A 351 7.36 39.56 -18.04
CA ASP A 351 6.89 40.88 -18.49
C ASP A 351 7.92 41.92 -18.06
N LYS A 352 8.66 42.48 -19.03
CA LYS A 352 9.57 43.60 -18.78
C LYS A 352 8.75 44.88 -18.75
N GLN A 353 8.00 45.09 -17.67
CA GLN A 353 7.46 46.43 -17.42
C GLN A 353 8.63 47.40 -17.26
N GLY A 354 8.53 48.57 -17.91
CA GLY A 354 9.55 49.61 -17.89
C GLY A 354 9.96 50.05 -16.48
N PHE A 355 11.02 50.86 -16.41
CA PHE A 355 11.89 51.25 -15.28
C PHE A 355 11.29 51.63 -13.89
N ILE A 356 10.01 51.36 -13.57
CA ILE A 356 9.32 51.78 -12.34
C ILE A 356 8.50 50.64 -11.65
N SER A 357 8.39 49.43 -12.22
CA SER A 357 7.58 48.37 -11.58
C SER A 357 8.29 47.70 -10.39
N LYS A 358 7.63 47.67 -9.21
CA LYS A 358 8.11 47.05 -7.95
C LYS A 358 7.72 45.57 -7.82
N VAL A 359 7.14 44.97 -8.87
CA VAL A 359 6.62 43.60 -8.86
C VAL A 359 7.07 42.87 -10.12
N HIS A 360 7.72 41.72 -9.96
CA HIS A 360 8.03 40.82 -11.04
C HIS A 360 6.78 40.04 -11.47
N HIS A 361 6.62 39.88 -12.77
CA HIS A 361 5.54 39.09 -13.38
C HIS A 361 6.18 38.05 -14.31
N GLU A 362 5.95 36.77 -14.02
CA GLU A 362 6.35 35.65 -14.89
C GLU A 362 5.12 34.85 -15.28
N THR A 363 4.84 34.84 -16.58
CA THR A 363 3.78 34.00 -17.15
C THR A 363 4.40 32.69 -17.62
N ILE A 364 3.85 31.59 -17.11
CA ILE A 364 4.21 30.23 -17.50
C ILE A 364 3.13 29.71 -18.43
N ARG A 365 3.52 29.18 -19.61
CA ARG A 365 2.64 28.53 -20.57
C ARG A 365 3.14 27.13 -20.89
N HIS A 366 2.23 26.17 -20.90
CA HIS A 366 2.48 24.85 -21.46
C HIS A 366 1.22 24.28 -22.10
N GLU A 367 1.42 23.26 -22.93
CA GLU A 367 0.35 22.57 -23.62
C GLU A 367 0.66 21.07 -23.62
N THR A 368 -0.28 20.29 -23.13
CA THR A 368 -0.26 18.83 -23.26
C THR A 368 -1.10 18.45 -24.47
N HIS A 369 -0.59 17.55 -25.30
CA HIS A 369 -1.25 17.04 -26.49
C HIS A 369 -1.51 15.54 -26.31
N ILE A 370 -2.77 15.12 -26.46
CA ILE A 370 -3.18 13.72 -26.30
C ILE A 370 -3.93 13.27 -27.55
N VAL A 371 -3.54 12.12 -28.09
CA VAL A 371 -4.17 11.50 -29.26
C VAL A 371 -4.70 10.12 -28.88
N ASN A 372 -6.00 9.92 -29.05
CA ASN A 372 -6.61 8.60 -28.96
C ASN A 372 -6.49 7.90 -30.32
N THR A 373 -5.67 6.85 -30.45
CA THR A 373 -5.54 6.10 -31.70
C THR A 373 -6.50 4.92 -31.80
N LYS A 374 -7.38 4.71 -30.82
CA LYS A 374 -8.33 3.59 -30.79
C LYS A 374 -9.51 3.83 -31.73
N ALA A 375 -10.14 2.73 -32.13
CA ALA A 375 -11.42 2.72 -32.85
C ALA A 375 -12.63 3.08 -31.97
N THR A 376 -12.42 3.23 -30.65
CA THR A 376 -13.47 3.57 -29.67
C THR A 376 -13.16 4.90 -28.99
N GLU A 377 -14.21 5.58 -28.50
CA GLU A 377 -14.01 6.70 -27.60
C GLU A 377 -13.46 6.25 -26.24
N THR A 378 -12.90 7.18 -25.49
CA THR A 378 -12.18 6.87 -24.24
C THR A 378 -12.20 8.05 -23.29
N THR A 379 -12.47 7.79 -22.00
CA THR A 379 -12.40 8.82 -20.96
C THR A 379 -10.97 8.94 -20.42
N VAL A 380 -10.42 10.15 -20.44
CA VAL A 380 -9.08 10.47 -19.94
C VAL A 380 -9.16 11.54 -18.85
N PHE A 381 -8.45 11.28 -17.75
CA PHE A 381 -8.17 12.22 -16.68
C PHE A 381 -6.73 12.74 -16.82
N VAL A 382 -6.55 14.04 -16.96
CA VAL A 382 -5.24 14.69 -17.09
C VAL A 382 -4.98 15.53 -15.85
N TYR A 383 -3.87 15.26 -15.16
CA TYR A 383 -3.47 15.98 -13.96
C TYR A 383 -2.27 16.89 -14.23
N GLU A 384 -2.44 18.17 -13.94
CA GLU A 384 -1.41 19.20 -14.12
C GLU A 384 -1.23 20.01 -12.83
N GLN A 385 0.03 20.31 -12.47
CA GLN A 385 0.34 20.99 -11.21
C GLN A 385 0.25 22.50 -11.36
N ILE A 386 -0.43 23.17 -10.41
CA ILE A 386 -0.34 24.61 -10.22
C ILE A 386 0.49 24.90 -8.97
N PRO A 387 1.53 25.74 -9.06
CA PRO A 387 2.29 26.12 -7.87
C PRO A 387 1.40 26.72 -6.80
N LEU A 388 1.54 26.23 -5.57
CA LEU A 388 0.90 26.80 -4.38
C LEU A 388 1.98 27.52 -3.57
N SER A 389 1.83 28.82 -3.38
CA SER A 389 2.77 29.61 -2.57
C SER A 389 2.50 29.42 -1.08
N SER A 390 3.58 29.32 -0.29
CA SER A 390 3.55 29.42 1.18
C SER A 390 3.81 30.85 1.68
N ASP A 391 4.21 31.77 0.81
CA ASP A 391 4.46 33.18 1.14
C ASP A 391 3.34 34.05 0.55
N GLU A 392 2.70 34.86 1.40
CA GLU A 392 1.62 35.78 1.02
C GLU A 392 2.06 36.83 -0.03
N LYS A 393 3.37 37.11 -0.14
CA LYS A 393 3.94 38.03 -1.12
C LYS A 393 4.03 37.44 -2.53
N ILE A 394 4.03 36.11 -2.66
CA ILE A 394 4.06 35.44 -3.95
C ILE A 394 2.64 35.02 -4.32
N LYS A 395 2.10 35.59 -5.39
CA LYS A 395 0.75 35.29 -5.88
C LYS A 395 0.83 34.44 -7.14
N VAL A 396 0.02 33.39 -7.19
CA VAL A 396 -0.14 32.54 -8.38
C VAL A 396 -1.58 32.68 -8.88
N LYS A 397 -1.75 33.09 -10.13
CA LYS A 397 -3.05 33.29 -10.78
C LYS A 397 -3.16 32.39 -11.99
N LEU A 398 -4.14 31.48 -11.99
CA LEU A 398 -4.48 30.70 -13.18
C LEU A 398 -5.09 31.62 -14.24
N ILE A 399 -4.57 31.56 -15.47
CA ILE A 399 -5.07 32.32 -16.63
C ILE A 399 -5.88 31.38 -17.54
N THR A 400 -5.31 30.24 -17.91
CA THR A 400 -5.93 29.22 -18.76
C THR A 400 -5.70 27.86 -18.11
N PRO A 401 -6.70 26.97 -18.01
CA PRO A 401 -8.09 27.13 -18.43
C PRO A 401 -8.93 28.01 -17.51
N ASP A 402 -10.05 28.52 -18.03
CA ASP A 402 -11.07 29.18 -17.20
C ASP A 402 -11.93 28.13 -16.49
N ILE A 403 -11.50 27.72 -15.29
CA ILE A 403 -12.19 26.73 -14.44
C ILE A 403 -13.61 27.14 -14.02
N ARG A 404 -14.02 28.40 -14.24
CA ARG A 404 -15.39 28.86 -13.95
C ARG A 404 -16.37 28.40 -15.03
N GLN A 405 -15.90 28.07 -16.21
CA GLN A 405 -16.71 27.47 -17.27
C GLN A 405 -16.80 25.97 -17.02
N LYS A 406 -18.01 25.49 -16.70
CA LYS A 406 -18.26 24.08 -16.39
C LYS A 406 -18.01 23.15 -17.59
N GLU A 407 -18.13 23.65 -18.81
CA GLU A 407 -17.78 22.94 -20.03
C GLU A 407 -16.80 23.78 -20.84
N LEU A 408 -15.51 23.46 -20.75
CA LEU A 408 -14.53 23.95 -21.71
C LEU A 408 -14.69 23.08 -22.96
N ALA A 409 -15.11 23.69 -24.08
CA ALA A 409 -15.21 23.12 -25.43
C ALA A 409 -14.90 21.60 -25.61
N ARG A 410 -15.85 20.84 -26.20
CA ARG A 410 -15.70 19.44 -26.66
C ARG A 410 -15.52 18.40 -25.54
N ASN A 411 -16.61 18.05 -24.84
CA ASN A 411 -16.69 16.88 -23.95
C ASN A 411 -15.64 16.85 -22.82
N CYS A 412 -15.20 18.03 -22.39
CA CYS A 412 -14.17 18.24 -21.39
C CYS A 412 -14.67 19.11 -20.23
N THR A 413 -14.36 18.69 -19.00
CA THR A 413 -14.56 19.48 -17.79
C THR A 413 -13.23 19.64 -17.08
N VAL A 414 -13.01 20.77 -16.42
CA VAL A 414 -11.78 21.02 -15.66
C VAL A 414 -12.10 21.57 -14.28
N THR A 415 -11.42 21.04 -13.27
CA THR A 415 -11.59 21.44 -11.86
C THR A 415 -10.23 21.55 -11.17
N MET A 416 -10.18 22.32 -10.08
CA MET A 416 -9.04 22.31 -9.16
C MET A 416 -9.30 21.28 -8.05
N ASN A 417 -8.37 20.36 -7.83
CA ASN A 417 -8.48 19.41 -6.72
C ASN A 417 -7.99 19.99 -5.38
N ASP A 418 -8.19 19.22 -4.31
CA ASP A 418 -7.80 19.53 -2.93
C ASP A 418 -6.30 19.83 -2.76
N LYS A 419 -5.47 19.33 -3.67
CA LYS A 419 -4.00 19.49 -3.68
C LYS A 419 -3.52 20.63 -4.60
N ASN A 420 -4.41 21.52 -5.04
CA ASN A 420 -4.10 22.63 -5.95
C ASN A 420 -3.52 22.16 -7.30
N ASN A 421 -4.03 21.04 -7.83
CA ASN A 421 -3.73 20.59 -9.19
C ASN A 421 -4.98 20.72 -10.06
N LEU A 422 -4.76 21.05 -11.33
CA LEU A 422 -5.80 20.95 -12.34
C LEU A 422 -6.07 19.49 -12.68
N GLU A 423 -7.34 19.16 -12.73
CA GLU A 423 -7.87 17.88 -13.14
C GLU A 423 -8.81 18.10 -14.32
N TRP A 424 -8.37 17.66 -15.50
CA TRP A 424 -9.20 17.61 -16.69
C TRP A 424 -9.85 16.25 -16.79
N LYS A 425 -11.15 16.20 -17.07
CA LYS A 425 -11.87 14.98 -17.44
C LYS A 425 -12.43 15.18 -18.84
N CYS A 426 -11.98 14.38 -19.80
CA CYS A 426 -12.34 14.49 -21.20
C CYS A 426 -12.75 13.16 -21.81
N VAL A 427 -13.77 13.16 -22.65
CA VAL A 427 -14.10 12.01 -23.52
C VAL A 427 -13.45 12.23 -24.88
N LEU A 428 -12.35 11.51 -25.11
CA LEU A 428 -11.62 11.55 -26.38
C LEU A 428 -12.32 10.64 -27.39
N GLN A 429 -12.80 11.22 -28.48
CA GLN A 429 -13.39 10.46 -29.58
C GLN A 429 -12.37 9.51 -30.22
N SER A 430 -12.85 8.48 -30.92
CA SER A 430 -12.00 7.59 -31.71
C SER A 430 -11.16 8.41 -32.70
N HIS A 431 -9.86 8.09 -32.79
CA HIS A 431 -8.89 8.80 -33.64
C HIS A 431 -8.80 10.32 -33.36
N GLY A 432 -9.28 10.78 -32.20
CA GLY A 432 -9.35 12.19 -31.84
C GLY A 432 -8.04 12.77 -31.28
N GLU A 433 -7.81 14.05 -31.58
CA GLU A 433 -6.68 14.85 -31.10
C GLU A 433 -7.18 15.98 -30.17
N TYR A 434 -6.57 16.09 -28.98
CA TYR A 434 -6.96 17.03 -27.95
C TYR A 434 -5.76 17.75 -27.35
N ARG A 435 -5.94 19.04 -27.06
CA ARG A 435 -4.94 19.90 -26.46
C ARG A 435 -5.43 20.44 -25.14
N PHE A 436 -4.57 20.41 -24.15
CA PHE A 436 -4.82 20.82 -22.78
C PHE A 436 -3.87 21.99 -22.48
N PRO A 437 -4.30 23.23 -22.75
CA PRO A 437 -3.48 24.41 -22.49
C PRO A 437 -3.53 24.77 -21.00
N LEU A 438 -2.37 25.08 -20.44
CA LEU A 438 -2.24 25.64 -19.11
C LEU A 438 -1.36 26.89 -19.15
N GLU A 439 -1.92 27.99 -18.68
CA GLU A 439 -1.26 29.25 -18.47
C GLU A 439 -1.53 29.77 -17.06
N TYR A 440 -0.48 30.18 -16.36
CA TYR A 440 -0.60 30.85 -15.07
C TYR A 440 0.45 31.95 -14.91
N LEU A 441 0.10 32.97 -14.14
CA LEU A 441 0.93 34.12 -13.82
C LEU A 441 1.44 34.00 -12.38
N MET A 442 2.74 34.19 -12.20
CA MET A 442 3.37 34.35 -10.89
C MET A 442 3.74 35.82 -10.70
N GLU A 443 3.40 36.38 -9.53
CA GLU A 443 3.71 37.75 -9.13
C GLU A 443 4.48 37.73 -7.81
N TRP A 444 5.60 38.45 -7.72
CA TRP A 444 6.37 38.59 -6.47
C TRP A 444 7.08 39.96 -6.40
N PRO A 445 7.36 40.49 -5.20
CA PRO A 445 8.03 41.78 -5.07
C PRO A 445 9.47 41.72 -5.59
N VAL A 446 9.94 42.83 -6.16
CA VAL A 446 11.37 43.07 -6.42
C VAL A 446 12.04 43.28 -5.06
N GLU A 447 13.16 42.60 -4.81
CA GLU A 447 13.96 42.74 -3.56
C GLU A 447 14.53 44.15 -3.37
#